data_AF-A0A532VIZ9-F1
#
_entry.id   AF-A0A532VIZ9-F1
#
_cell.length_a   1.000
_cell.length_b   1.000
_cell.length_c   1.000
_cell.angle_alpha   90.00
_cell.angle_beta   90.00
_cell.angle_gamma   90.00
#
_symmetry.space_group_name_H-M   'P 1'
#
loop_
_entity.id
_entity.type
_entity.pdbx_description
1 polymer ?
#
loop_
_entity_poly.entity_id
_entity_poly.type
_entity_poly.pdbx_seq_one_letter_code
_entity_poly.pdbx_strand_id
1 'polypeptide(L)' 'SSSANIGGGNETTIMSILQMMLIHGMVVQGSSKGDHYGPVSIHSPSERVIPQCEALGRRVARLVKKLSKKER' A
#
# COMPACT_ATOMS: atom_id res chain seq x y z
N SER A 1 -6.15 7.06 -21.21
CA SER A 1 -5.24 6.77 -20.08
C SER A 1 -5.61 5.46 -19.43
N SER A 2 -4.64 4.57 -19.19
CA SER A 2 -4.85 3.30 -18.48
C SER A 2 -5.21 3.47 -17.02
N SER A 3 -4.95 4.65 -16.42
CA SER A 3 -5.10 4.96 -14.98
C SER A 3 -6.18 6.00 -14.62
N ALA A 4 -6.95 6.47 -15.61
CA ALA A 4 -7.93 7.54 -15.40
C ALA A 4 -9.24 7.09 -14.73
N ASN A 5 -9.44 5.79 -14.55
CA ASN A 5 -10.60 5.20 -13.90
C ASN A 5 -10.16 4.39 -12.67
N ILE A 6 -11.09 4.17 -11.74
CA ILE A 6 -10.81 3.39 -10.50
C ILE A 6 -10.34 1.98 -10.86
N GLY A 7 -11.01 1.32 -11.83
CA GLY A 7 -10.60 0.03 -12.39
C GLY A 7 -9.58 0.11 -13.54
N GLY A 8 -8.91 1.25 -13.73
CA GLY A 8 -7.92 1.41 -14.78
C GLY A 8 -6.53 1.17 -14.26
N GLY A 9 -5.95 -0.03 -14.46
CA GLY A 9 -4.51 -0.33 -14.36
C GLY A 9 -3.79 -0.05 -13.03
N ASN A 10 -4.38 0.68 -12.10
CA ASN A 10 -3.76 1.15 -10.87
C ASN A 10 -3.50 -0.04 -9.94
N GLU A 11 -4.46 -0.96 -9.84
CA GLU A 11 -4.30 -2.18 -9.06
C GLU A 11 -3.18 -3.07 -9.61
N THR A 12 -3.07 -3.23 -10.94
CA THR A 12 -2.00 -4.02 -11.55
C THR A 12 -0.65 -3.34 -11.44
N THR A 13 -0.58 -2.00 -11.55
CA THR A 13 0.64 -1.24 -11.27
C THR A 13 1.11 -1.44 -9.83
N ILE A 14 0.21 -1.32 -8.85
CA ILE A 14 0.56 -1.57 -7.44
C ILE A 14 1.00 -3.01 -7.26
N MET A 15 0.29 -3.98 -7.85
CA MET A 15 0.68 -5.39 -7.82
C MET A 15 2.11 -5.60 -8.34
N SER A 16 2.50 -4.97 -9.45
CA SER A 16 3.86 -5.07 -9.99
C SER A 16 4.91 -4.46 -9.05
N ILE A 17 4.60 -3.38 -8.35
CA ILE A 17 5.47 -2.82 -7.31
C ILE A 17 5.62 -3.81 -6.15
N LEU A 18 4.53 -4.41 -5.67
CA LEU A 18 4.57 -5.40 -4.59
C LEU A 18 5.38 -6.64 -5.00
N GLN A 19 5.24 -7.11 -6.24
CA GLN A 19 6.05 -8.19 -6.80
C GLN A 19 7.54 -7.85 -6.80
N MET A 20 7.91 -6.63 -7.22
CA MET A 20 9.29 -6.15 -7.12
C MET A 20 9.80 -6.17 -5.67
N MET A 21 9.01 -5.69 -4.71
CA MET A 21 9.41 -5.69 -3.29
C MET A 21 9.66 -7.11 -2.78
N LEU A 22 8.81 -8.07 -3.15
CA LEU A 22 8.98 -9.48 -2.81
C LEU A 22 10.26 -10.07 -3.40
N ILE A 23 10.57 -9.77 -4.68
CA ILE A 23 11.80 -10.20 -5.35
C ILE A 23 13.05 -9.70 -4.60
N HIS A 24 12.99 -8.50 -4.00
CA HIS A 24 14.09 -7.92 -3.24
C HIS A 24 14.12 -8.32 -1.76
N GLY A 25 13.31 -9.31 -1.35
CA GLY A 25 13.29 -9.83 0.02
C GLY A 25 12.65 -8.90 1.05
N MET A 26 11.82 -7.94 0.62
CA MET A 26 11.12 -7.05 1.55
C MET A 26 9.91 -7.73 2.19
N VAL A 27 9.59 -7.35 3.44
CA VAL A 27 8.37 -7.78 4.12
C VAL A 27 7.19 -6.90 3.69
N VAL A 28 6.26 -7.46 2.92
CA VAL A 28 5.08 -6.75 2.42
C VAL A 28 3.86 -7.06 3.31
N GLN A 29 3.38 -6.07 4.07
CA GLN A 29 2.18 -6.23 4.90
C GLN A 29 0.92 -5.70 4.18
N GLY A 30 0.02 -6.63 3.82
CA GLY A 30 -1.28 -6.31 3.21
C GLY A 30 -2.37 -5.84 4.19
N SER A 31 -3.60 -5.71 3.68
CA SER A 31 -4.81 -5.47 4.46
C SER A 31 -6.06 -6.02 3.77
N SER A 32 -6.93 -6.69 4.52
CA SER A 32 -8.22 -7.19 4.01
C SER A 32 -9.32 -6.12 3.95
N LYS A 33 -9.03 -4.88 4.37
CA LYS A 33 -9.99 -3.76 4.40
C LYS A 33 -9.50 -2.62 3.49
N GLY A 34 -10.45 -1.99 2.79
CA GLY A 34 -10.16 -0.88 1.87
C GLY A 34 -9.50 -1.36 0.58
N ASP A 35 -8.76 -0.46 -0.07
CA ASP A 35 -8.05 -0.76 -1.32
C ASP A 35 -6.94 -1.81 -1.05
N HIS A 36 -7.14 -3.05 -1.55
CA HIS A 36 -6.45 -4.25 -1.08
C HIS A 36 -4.93 -4.25 -1.33
N TYR A 37 -4.51 -3.78 -2.49
CA TYR A 37 -3.09 -3.73 -2.86
C TYR A 37 -2.42 -2.42 -2.41
N GLY A 38 -3.19 -1.36 -2.22
CA GLY A 38 -2.73 -0.05 -1.80
C GLY A 38 -3.75 1.03 -2.18
N PRO A 39 -3.76 2.19 -1.49
CA PRO A 39 -4.69 3.27 -1.75
C PRO A 39 -4.46 3.88 -3.14
N VAL A 40 -5.55 4.15 -3.86
CA VAL A 40 -5.52 4.82 -5.17
C VAL A 40 -6.28 6.15 -5.12
N SER A 41 -5.64 7.21 -5.60
CA SER A 41 -6.28 8.50 -5.88
C SER A 41 -6.28 8.78 -7.37
N ILE A 42 -7.42 9.22 -7.89
CA ILE A 42 -7.52 9.83 -9.21
C ILE A 42 -7.60 11.34 -8.96
N HIS A 43 -6.72 12.11 -9.60
CA HIS A 43 -6.47 13.50 -9.25
C HIS A 43 -6.04 13.65 -7.77
N SER A 44 -6.41 14.75 -7.13
CA SER A 44 -6.05 15.03 -5.74
C SER A 44 -6.73 14.05 -4.76
N PRO A 45 -6.03 13.65 -3.68
CA PRO A 45 -6.59 12.77 -2.65
C PRO A 45 -7.87 13.35 -2.04
N SER A 46 -8.95 12.57 -2.09
CA SER A 46 -10.21 12.93 -1.45
C SER A 46 -10.28 12.42 -0.01
N GLU A 47 -11.34 12.81 0.71
CA GLU A 47 -11.65 12.33 2.06
C GLU A 47 -11.79 10.80 2.16
N ARG A 48 -12.05 10.11 1.04
CA ARG A 48 -12.04 8.64 0.98
C ARG A 48 -10.61 8.07 1.03
N VAL A 49 -9.67 8.72 0.35
CA VAL A 49 -8.32 8.19 0.11
C VAL A 49 -7.38 8.53 1.27
N ILE A 50 -7.52 9.72 1.86
CA ILE A 50 -6.67 10.18 2.97
C ILE A 50 -6.64 9.15 4.13
N PRO A 51 -7.77 8.66 4.66
CA PRO A 51 -7.78 7.67 5.74
C PRO A 51 -7.13 6.34 5.35
N GLN A 52 -7.22 5.95 4.08
CA GLN A 52 -6.60 4.72 3.58
C GLN A 52 -5.06 4.86 3.51
N CYS A 53 -4.56 6.00 3.01
CA CYS A 53 -3.14 6.34 3.04
C CYS A 53 -2.58 6.33 4.46
N GLU A 54 -3.27 6.98 5.39
CA GLU A 54 -2.87 6.96 6.80
C GLU A 54 -2.91 5.55 7.40
N ALA A 55 -3.93 4.75 7.07
CA ALA A 55 -4.04 3.38 7.57
C ALA A 55 -2.88 2.50 7.06
N LEU A 56 -2.48 2.66 5.80
CA LEU A 56 -1.28 2.01 5.26
C LEU A 56 -0.03 2.46 6.01
N GLY A 57 0.19 3.76 6.17
CA GLY A 57 1.32 4.31 6.92
C GLY A 57 1.39 3.80 8.36
N ARG A 58 0.27 3.79 9.08
CA ARG A 58 0.16 3.24 10.45
C ARG A 58 0.51 1.75 10.51
N ARG A 59 0.13 0.95 9.53
CA ARG A 59 0.50 -0.47 9.46
C ARG A 59 2.00 -0.64 9.27
N VAL A 60 2.57 0.02 8.26
CA VAL A 60 4.01 -0.03 7.97
C VAL A 60 4.84 0.44 9.17
N ALA A 61 4.50 1.58 9.77
CA ALA A 61 5.22 2.09 10.94
C ALA A 61 5.18 1.13 12.13
N ARG A 62 4.04 0.46 12.38
CA ARG A 62 3.93 -0.56 13.43
C ARG A 62 4.73 -1.82 13.09
N LEU A 63 4.75 -2.25 11.83
CA LEU A 63 5.56 -3.37 11.39
C LEU A 63 7.03 -3.09 11.63
N VAL A 64 7.53 -1.95 11.15
CA VAL A 64 8.91 -1.51 11.36
C VAL A 64 9.25 -1.47 12.85
N LYS A 65 8.42 -0.83 13.67
CA LYS A 65 8.63 -0.79 15.13
C LYS A 65 8.67 -2.18 15.78
N LYS A 66 8.00 -3.19 15.23
CA LYS A 66 8.05 -4.57 15.74
C LYS A 66 9.33 -5.27 15.30
N LEU A 67 9.73 -5.12 14.04
CA LEU A 67 10.90 -5.76 13.46
C LEU A 67 12.22 -5.12 13.92
N SER A 68 12.21 -3.82 14.21
CA SER A 68 13.38 -3.09 14.71
C SER A 68 13.63 -3.28 16.22
N LYS A 69 12.81 -4.07 16.93
CA LYS A 69 13.12 -4.43 18.31
C LYS A 69 14.32 -5.37 18.28
N LYS A 70 15.42 -4.93 18.87
CA LYS A 70 16.61 -5.76 19.11
C LYS A 70 16.17 -7.02 19.87
N GLU A 71 16.54 -8.20 19.38
CA GLU A 71 16.60 -9.38 20.25
C GLU A 71 17.50 -9.00 21.44
N ARG A 72 16.99 -9.26 22.65
CA ARG A 72 17.77 -9.07 23.88
C ARG A 72 18.80 -10.17 23.99
#